data_AF-A0AAV6A4F8-F1
#
_entry.id   AF-A0AAV6A4F8-F1
#
_cell.length_a   1.000
_cell.length_b   1.000
_cell.length_c   1.000
_cell.angle_alpha   90.00
_cell.angle_beta   90.00
_cell.angle_gamma   90.00
#
_symmetry.space_group_name_H-M   'P 1'
#
loop_
_entity.id
_entity.type
_entity.pdbx_description
1 polymer ?
#
loop_
_entity_poly.entity_id
_entity_poly.type
_entity_poly.pdbx_seq_one_letter_code
_entity_poly.pdbx_strand_id
1 'polypeptide(L)'
;AFIERQDMFFLATADAEGRPNCSYKGGDPGFVRVLDERTVAFPSWDGNGMYLSAGNLLENPHVGMLFIDFERQNRLRLNGVASVDVEDPFLTEYPGAQLVVRVRIREVFPNCPRYIHKLQRVEASPYVPRAGCTPPVPDWKRSDLARDVLPKGDPAND
;
A
#
# COMPACT_ATOMS: atom_id res chain seq x y z
N ALA A 1 7.13 -13.70 7.95
CA ALA A 1 6.96 -13.13 9.31
C ALA A 1 5.54 -12.54 9.48
N PHE A 2 5.17 -11.89 10.61
CA PHE A 2 3.82 -11.32 10.82
C PHE A 2 3.40 -10.34 9.71
N ILE A 3 4.28 -9.39 9.37
CA ILE A 3 4.08 -8.37 8.33
C ILE A 3 3.78 -9.01 6.96
N GLU A 4 4.63 -9.93 6.52
CA GLU A 4 4.51 -10.56 5.19
C GLU A 4 3.29 -11.48 5.06
N ARG A 5 2.66 -11.89 6.17
CA ARG A 5 1.41 -12.66 6.11
C ARG A 5 0.18 -11.78 5.92
N GLN A 6 0.31 -10.46 6.08
CA GLN A 6 -0.80 -9.55 5.89
C GLN A 6 -1.04 -9.33 4.39
N ASP A 7 -2.31 -9.30 4.01
CA ASP A 7 -2.78 -8.93 2.67
C ASP A 7 -3.22 -7.46 2.60
N MET A 8 -3.13 -6.73 3.72
CA MET A 8 -3.34 -5.28 3.76
C MET A 8 -2.70 -4.60 4.97
N PHE A 9 -2.57 -3.28 4.88
CA PHE A 9 -2.23 -2.40 6.00
C PHE A 9 -2.79 -0.99 5.78
N PHE A 10 -2.78 -0.18 6.83
CA PHE A 10 -3.09 1.25 6.75
C PHE A 10 -1.80 2.07 6.76
N LEU A 11 -1.68 3.00 5.80
CA LEU A 11 -0.56 3.92 5.67
C LEU A 11 -1.01 5.33 6.05
N ALA A 12 -0.37 5.89 7.08
CA ALA A 12 -0.47 7.29 7.45
C ALA A 12 0.73 8.06 6.88
N THR A 13 0.44 9.16 6.19
CA THR A 13 1.41 10.14 5.67
C THR A 13 0.92 11.54 6.05
N ALA A 14 1.74 12.56 5.84
CA ALA A 14 1.31 13.96 5.95
C ALA A 14 1.98 14.80 4.85
N ASP A 15 1.35 15.90 4.46
CA ASP A 15 1.96 16.89 3.56
C ASP A 15 3.06 17.71 4.29
N ALA A 16 3.66 18.66 3.59
CA ALA A 16 4.66 19.58 4.14
C ALA A 16 4.11 20.43 5.31
N GLU A 17 2.82 20.76 5.31
CA GLU A 17 2.15 21.48 6.39
C GLU A 17 1.73 20.59 7.57
N GLY A 18 1.98 19.28 7.48
CA GLY A 18 1.64 18.30 8.52
C GLY A 18 0.17 17.87 8.52
N ARG A 19 -0.58 18.12 7.45
CA ARG A 19 -1.97 17.68 7.31
C ARG A 19 -2.00 16.17 7.03
N PRO A 20 -2.71 15.37 7.83
CA PRO A 20 -2.63 13.93 7.74
C PRO A 20 -3.44 13.38 6.56
N ASN A 21 -2.92 12.32 5.95
CA ASN A 21 -3.61 11.45 5.02
C ASN A 21 -3.50 10.00 5.48
N CYS A 22 -4.59 9.24 5.40
CA CYS A 22 -4.63 7.82 5.74
C CYS A 22 -5.20 7.02 4.56
N SER A 23 -4.51 5.96 4.18
CA SER A 23 -4.90 5.11 3.04
C SER A 23 -4.82 3.64 3.37
N TYR A 24 -5.73 2.86 2.81
CA TYR A 24 -5.66 1.41 2.78
C TYR A 24 -4.71 0.98 1.65
N LYS A 25 -3.80 0.05 1.95
CA LYS A 25 -2.93 -0.60 0.97
C LYS A 25 -3.18 -2.09 1.06
N GLY A 26 -3.61 -2.71 -0.04
CA GLY A 26 -3.95 -4.14 -0.08
C GLY A 26 -3.29 -4.84 -1.26
N GLY A 27 -2.90 -6.09 -1.06
CA GLY A 27 -2.24 -6.96 -2.02
C GLY A 27 -2.40 -8.42 -1.64
N ASP A 28 -1.67 -9.33 -2.29
CA ASP A 28 -1.57 -10.70 -1.82
C ASP A 28 -0.55 -10.80 -0.67
N PRO A 29 -0.67 -11.77 0.26
CA PRO A 29 0.34 -12.00 1.28
C PRO A 29 1.75 -12.04 0.68
N GLY A 30 2.66 -11.29 1.26
CA GLY A 30 4.03 -11.10 0.78
C GLY A 30 4.24 -9.83 -0.05
N PHE A 31 3.19 -9.06 -0.35
CA PHE A 31 3.35 -7.79 -1.07
C PHE A 31 4.16 -6.76 -0.27
N VAL A 32 4.04 -6.78 1.07
CA VAL A 32 4.99 -6.09 1.95
C VAL A 32 6.11 -7.05 2.30
N ARG A 33 7.34 -6.71 1.91
CA ARG A 33 8.55 -7.51 2.15
C ARG A 33 9.34 -6.93 3.32
N VAL A 34 9.85 -7.80 4.19
CA VAL A 34 10.84 -7.42 5.20
C VAL A 34 12.22 -7.65 4.59
N LEU A 35 12.91 -6.58 4.20
CA LEU A 35 14.20 -6.67 3.51
C LEU A 35 15.35 -6.97 4.49
N ASP A 36 15.28 -6.38 5.67
CA ASP A 36 16.23 -6.56 6.76
C ASP A 36 15.56 -6.20 8.11
N GLU A 37 16.31 -6.24 9.22
CA GLU A 37 15.82 -5.96 10.57
C GLU A 37 15.16 -4.58 10.75
N ARG A 38 15.40 -3.65 9.83
CA ARG A 38 14.99 -2.26 9.93
C ARG A 38 14.51 -1.66 8.60
N THR A 39 14.18 -2.48 7.62
CA THR A 39 13.70 -2.02 6.31
C THR A 39 12.58 -2.91 5.81
N VAL A 40 11.46 -2.30 5.43
CA VAL A 40 10.39 -2.96 4.67
C VAL A 40 10.20 -2.29 3.32
N ALA A 41 9.67 -3.02 2.34
CA ALA A 41 9.30 -2.49 1.04
C ALA A 41 7.90 -2.94 0.63
N PHE A 42 7.20 -2.09 -0.11
CA PHE A 42 5.89 -2.42 -0.71
C PHE A 42 5.69 -1.68 -2.03
N PRO A 43 4.89 -2.25 -2.97
CA PRO A 43 4.62 -1.62 -4.25
C PRO A 43 3.52 -0.54 -4.14
N SER A 44 3.55 0.42 -5.06
CA SER A 44 2.35 1.17 -5.43
C SER A 44 1.91 0.73 -6.82
N TRP A 45 0.69 0.22 -6.90
CA TRP A 45 0.03 -0.05 -8.17
C TRP A 45 -0.71 1.17 -8.67
N ASP A 46 -1.18 1.03 -9.90
CA ASP A 46 -2.04 1.99 -10.54
C ASP A 46 -3.34 2.25 -9.75
N GLY A 47 -3.79 3.50 -9.78
CA GLY A 47 -4.88 4.00 -8.94
C GLY A 47 -5.64 5.13 -9.62
N ASN A 48 -5.97 6.18 -8.86
CA ASN A 48 -6.68 7.37 -9.37
C ASN A 48 -5.74 8.49 -9.87
N GLY A 49 -4.45 8.20 -10.02
CA GLY A 49 -3.47 9.16 -10.54
C GLY A 49 -3.14 10.34 -9.62
N MET A 50 -3.79 10.49 -8.45
CA MET A 50 -3.51 11.63 -7.56
C MET A 50 -2.18 11.49 -6.80
N TYR A 51 -1.64 10.27 -6.70
CA TYR A 51 -0.40 9.95 -5.98
C TYR A 51 -0.29 10.54 -4.57
N LEU A 52 -1.40 10.84 -3.87
CA LEU A 52 -1.37 11.58 -2.59
C LEU A 52 -0.39 11.00 -1.57
N SER A 53 -0.36 9.67 -1.39
CA SER A 53 0.61 9.05 -0.50
C SER A 53 2.05 9.30 -0.99
N ALA A 54 2.38 8.97 -2.24
CA ALA A 54 3.73 9.08 -2.78
C ALA A 54 4.21 10.55 -2.85
N GLY A 55 3.34 11.46 -3.27
CA GLY A 55 3.58 12.91 -3.28
C GLY A 55 3.91 13.43 -1.89
N ASN A 56 3.09 13.07 -0.88
CA ASN A 56 3.40 13.39 0.52
C ASN A 56 4.78 12.88 0.93
N LEU A 57 5.18 11.66 0.54
CA LEU A 57 6.50 11.10 0.90
C LEU A 57 7.68 11.87 0.30
N LEU A 58 7.49 12.53 -0.85
CA LEU A 58 8.53 13.35 -1.47
C LEU A 58 8.77 14.65 -0.71
N GLU A 59 7.73 15.22 -0.09
CA GLU A 59 7.84 16.47 0.69
C GLU A 59 8.06 16.22 2.19
N ASN A 60 7.50 15.13 2.71
CA ASN A 60 7.56 14.71 4.10
C ASN A 60 7.69 13.17 4.19
N PRO A 61 8.91 12.64 4.41
CA PRO A 61 9.15 11.21 4.31
C PRO A 61 8.66 10.43 5.55
N HIS A 62 8.04 11.07 6.53
CA HIS A 62 7.61 10.39 7.75
C HIS A 62 6.32 9.59 7.53
N VAL A 63 6.35 8.32 7.93
CA VAL A 63 5.21 7.41 7.77
C VAL A 63 4.87 6.68 9.05
N GLY A 64 3.57 6.43 9.22
CA GLY A 64 3.04 5.43 10.14
C GLY A 64 2.41 4.29 9.35
N MET A 65 2.67 3.05 9.76
CA MET A 65 2.09 1.85 9.17
C MET A 65 1.38 1.06 10.26
N LEU A 66 0.15 0.62 9.99
CA LEU A 66 -0.64 -0.18 10.91
C LEU A 66 -1.08 -1.48 10.23
N PHE A 67 -0.57 -2.59 10.75
CA PHE A 67 -0.90 -3.95 10.34
C PHE A 67 -1.84 -4.56 11.38
N ILE A 68 -2.92 -5.21 10.93
CA ILE A 68 -3.90 -5.85 11.81
C ILE A 68 -4.29 -7.22 11.22
N ASP A 69 -4.05 -8.29 11.99
CA ASP A 69 -4.65 -9.60 11.77
C ASP A 69 -5.99 -9.62 12.53
N PHE A 70 -7.09 -9.44 11.81
CA PHE A 70 -8.43 -9.42 12.40
C PHE A 70 -8.92 -10.79 12.89
N GLU A 71 -8.41 -11.89 12.32
CA GLU A 71 -8.83 -13.25 12.70
C GLU A 71 -8.21 -13.68 14.03
N ARG A 72 -6.92 -13.39 14.20
CA ARG A 72 -6.16 -13.65 15.44
C ARG A 72 -6.17 -12.46 16.40
N GLN A 73 -6.76 -11.35 15.99
CA GLN A 73 -6.86 -10.10 16.75
C GLN A 73 -5.49 -9.55 17.18
N ASN A 74 -4.49 -9.61 16.29
CA ASN A 74 -3.15 -9.10 16.56
C ASN A 74 -2.89 -7.82 15.75
N ARG A 75 -2.08 -6.90 16.27
CA ARG A 75 -1.65 -5.73 15.51
C ARG A 75 -0.19 -5.36 15.74
N LEU A 76 0.39 -4.72 14.74
CA LEU A 76 1.73 -4.15 14.78
C LEU A 76 1.70 -2.76 14.16
N ARG A 77 2.28 -1.77 14.84
CA ARG A 77 2.54 -0.45 14.28
C ARG A 77 4.03 -0.30 14.00
N LEU A 78 4.35 0.29 12.86
CA LEU A 78 5.69 0.75 12.51
C LEU A 78 5.64 2.25 12.27
N ASN A 79 6.63 2.99 12.77
CA ASN A 79 6.89 4.35 12.32
C ASN A 79 8.25 4.39 11.63
N GLY A 80 8.39 5.17 10.57
CA GLY A 80 9.60 5.16 9.77
C GLY A 80 9.82 6.41 8.93
N VAL A 81 10.88 6.34 8.13
CA VAL A 81 11.22 7.30 7.08
C VAL A 81 11.16 6.54 5.77
N ALA A 82 10.34 6.99 4.84
CA ALA A 82 10.10 6.35 3.57
C ALA A 82 10.87 7.01 2.42
N SER A 83 11.15 6.24 1.38
CA SER A 83 11.64 6.70 0.10
C SER A 83 10.83 6.06 -1.02
N VAL A 84 10.66 6.79 -2.12
CA VAL A 84 9.94 6.35 -3.32
C VAL A 84 10.95 6.14 -4.44
N ASP A 85 10.87 5.02 -5.13
CA ASP A 85 11.75 4.69 -6.25
C ASP A 85 10.96 4.07 -7.41
N VAL A 86 11.04 4.71 -8.57
CA VAL A 86 10.38 4.30 -9.84
C VAL A 86 11.24 3.35 -10.67
N GLU A 87 12.48 3.10 -10.25
CA GLU A 87 13.45 2.19 -10.89
C GLU A 87 13.97 1.13 -9.90
N ASP A 88 13.27 0.93 -8.78
CA ASP A 88 13.68 -0.03 -7.74
C ASP A 88 13.82 -1.45 -8.32
N PRO A 89 14.91 -2.18 -8.04
CA PRO A 89 15.09 -3.55 -8.50
C PRO A 89 13.92 -4.50 -8.17
N PHE A 90 13.22 -4.26 -7.05
CA PHE A 90 12.06 -5.06 -6.64
C PHE A 90 10.82 -4.85 -7.53
N LEU A 91 10.79 -3.85 -8.41
CA LEU A 91 9.70 -3.68 -9.38
C LEU A 91 9.47 -4.93 -10.22
N THR A 92 10.56 -5.62 -10.60
CA THR A 92 10.49 -6.88 -11.36
C THR A 92 9.77 -8.00 -10.62
N GLU A 93 9.69 -7.89 -9.29
CA GLU A 93 9.02 -8.85 -8.41
C GLU A 93 7.61 -8.42 -8.01
N TYR A 94 7.18 -7.23 -8.40
CA TYR A 94 5.85 -6.69 -8.15
C TYR A 94 5.11 -6.44 -9.47
N PRO A 95 4.36 -7.45 -9.98
CA PRO A 95 3.60 -7.30 -11.22
C PRO A 95 2.74 -6.03 -11.19
N GLY A 96 2.83 -5.23 -12.26
CA GLY A 96 2.04 -4.00 -12.43
C GLY A 96 2.36 -2.86 -11.46
N ALA A 97 3.39 -2.96 -10.62
CA ALA A 97 3.80 -1.85 -9.76
C ALA A 97 4.39 -0.71 -10.61
N GLN A 98 4.02 0.52 -10.28
CA GLN A 98 4.55 1.74 -10.90
C GLN A 98 5.77 2.28 -10.16
N LEU A 99 5.88 1.98 -8.86
CA LEU A 99 7.00 2.36 -7.99
C LEU A 99 7.06 1.45 -6.77
N VAL A 100 8.19 1.46 -6.08
CA VAL A 100 8.38 0.81 -4.78
C VAL A 100 8.60 1.87 -3.72
N VAL A 101 7.95 1.68 -2.57
CA VAL A 101 8.20 2.45 -1.37
C VAL A 101 9.02 1.60 -0.41
N ARG A 102 10.20 2.10 -0.03
CA ARG A 102 10.98 1.51 1.07
C ARG A 102 10.78 2.32 2.32
N VAL A 103 10.69 1.67 3.47
CA VAL A 103 10.54 2.31 4.78
C VAL A 103 11.66 1.85 5.70
N ARG A 104 12.51 2.80 6.06
CA ARG A 104 13.49 2.64 7.14
C ARG A 104 12.75 2.75 8.47
N ILE A 105 12.65 1.64 9.19
CA ILE A 105 11.92 1.55 10.45
C ILE A 105 12.69 2.32 11.54
N ARG A 106 11.99 3.20 12.25
CA ARG A 106 12.49 3.88 13.45
C ARG A 106 11.93 3.27 14.73
N GLU A 107 10.65 2.91 14.72
CA GLU A 107 9.96 2.43 15.91
C GLU A 107 9.00 1.30 15.55
N VAL A 108 8.87 0.35 16.46
CA VAL A 108 7.96 -0.79 16.35
C VAL A 108 7.16 -0.89 17.63
N PHE A 109 5.84 -0.85 17.52
CA PHE A 109 4.94 -0.96 18.66
C PHE A 109 4.03 -2.17 18.47
N PRO A 110 4.24 -3.25 19.24
CA PRO A 110 3.19 -4.22 19.48
C PRO A 110 2.17 -3.59 20.42
N ASN A 111 0.87 -3.82 20.18
CA ASN A 111 -0.18 -3.26 21.02
C ASN A 111 -1.22 -4.33 21.40
N CYS A 112 -1.87 -4.13 22.57
CA CYS A 112 -2.82 -5.07 23.17
C CYS A 112 -4.02 -5.39 22.25
N PRO A 113 -4.41 -6.67 22.04
CA PRO A 113 -5.45 -7.08 21.09
C PRO A 113 -6.86 -6.52 21.37
N ARG A 114 -7.07 -5.93 22.55
CA ARG A 114 -8.35 -5.35 22.98
C ARG A 114 -8.93 -4.41 21.92
N TYR A 115 -10.24 -4.51 21.69
CA TYR A 115 -11.05 -3.74 20.73
C TYR A 115 -10.82 -4.04 19.24
N ILE A 116 -9.93 -4.98 18.87
CA ILE A 116 -9.87 -5.46 17.48
C ILE A 116 -11.11 -6.33 17.24
N HIS A 117 -11.97 -5.92 16.31
CA HIS A 117 -13.09 -6.74 15.88
C HIS A 117 -12.59 -8.02 15.21
N LYS A 118 -13.24 -9.14 15.52
CA LYS A 118 -12.96 -10.40 14.84
C LYS A 118 -13.67 -10.39 13.50
N LEU A 119 -12.89 -10.33 12.42
CA LEU A 119 -13.39 -10.33 11.05
C LEU A 119 -12.75 -11.49 10.30
N GLN A 120 -13.52 -12.12 9.43
CA GLN A 120 -13.03 -13.14 8.50
C GLN A 120 -13.06 -12.56 7.09
N ARG A 121 -11.98 -12.77 6.34
CA ARG A 121 -11.95 -12.36 4.93
C ARG A 121 -12.92 -13.21 4.12
N VAL A 122 -13.80 -12.56 3.36
CA VAL A 122 -14.77 -13.22 2.48
C VAL A 122 -14.10 -13.64 1.17
N GLU A 123 -13.35 -12.73 0.54
CA GLU A 123 -12.65 -12.99 -0.72
C GLU A 123 -11.40 -12.11 -0.87
N ALA A 124 -10.51 -12.50 -1.78
CA ALA A 124 -9.38 -11.66 -2.18
C ALA A 124 -9.81 -10.67 -3.27
N SER A 125 -9.22 -9.49 -3.30
CA SER A 125 -9.53 -8.51 -4.36
C SER A 125 -9.10 -9.06 -5.74
N PRO A 126 -10.00 -9.06 -6.75
CA PRO A 126 -9.65 -9.47 -8.11
C PRO A 126 -8.72 -8.46 -8.79
N TYR A 127 -8.60 -7.25 -8.24
CA TYR A 127 -7.80 -6.15 -8.79
C TYR A 127 -6.32 -6.22 -8.40
N VAL A 128 -5.93 -7.09 -7.47
CA VAL A 128 -4.52 -7.27 -7.09
C VAL A 128 -3.75 -7.83 -8.30
N PRO A 129 -2.73 -7.12 -8.81
CA PRO A 129 -1.94 -7.62 -9.92
C PRO A 129 -1.19 -8.90 -9.58
N ARG A 130 -1.24 -9.87 -10.50
CA ARG A 130 -0.56 -11.18 -10.38
C ARG A 130 0.15 -11.51 -11.67
N ALA A 131 1.27 -12.23 -11.58
CA ALA A 131 2.00 -12.65 -12.78
C ALA A 131 1.11 -13.52 -13.69
N GLY A 132 1.05 -13.19 -14.97
CA GLY A 132 0.23 -13.90 -15.95
C GLY A 132 -1.27 -13.62 -15.86
N CYS A 133 -1.71 -12.67 -15.03
CA CYS A 133 -3.11 -12.25 -14.94
C CYS A 133 -3.24 -10.76 -15.25
N THR A 134 -4.15 -10.41 -16.14
CA THR A 134 -4.57 -9.02 -16.34
C THR A 134 -5.74 -8.72 -15.40
N PRO A 135 -5.59 -7.83 -14.42
CA PRO A 135 -6.69 -7.46 -13.54
C PRO A 135 -7.85 -6.83 -14.35
N PRO A 136 -9.11 -7.03 -13.94
CA PRO A 136 -10.22 -6.34 -14.57
C PRO A 136 -10.11 -4.83 -14.36
N VAL A 137 -10.59 -4.05 -15.32
CA VAL A 137 -10.68 -2.58 -15.19
C VAL A 137 -11.77 -2.24 -14.16
N PRO A 138 -11.47 -1.53 -13.07
CA PRO A 138 -12.48 -1.16 -12.07
C PRO A 138 -13.58 -0.27 -12.64
N ASP A 139 -14.85 -0.55 -12.31
CA ASP A 139 -16.00 0.19 -12.83
C ASP A 139 -15.93 1.70 -12.58
N TRP A 140 -15.39 2.13 -11.43
CA TRP A 140 -15.28 3.55 -11.09
C TRP A 140 -14.40 4.33 -12.08
N LYS A 141 -13.43 3.67 -12.73
CA LYS A 141 -12.59 4.31 -13.76
C LYS A 141 -13.37 4.60 -15.04
N ARG A 142 -14.46 3.87 -15.29
CA ARG A 142 -15.35 4.10 -16.44
C ARG A 142 -16.39 5.20 -16.17
N SER A 143 -16.43 5.74 -14.94
CA SER A 143 -17.35 6.81 -14.58
C SER A 143 -16.95 8.15 -15.20
N ASP A 144 -17.93 9.03 -15.43
CA ASP A 144 -17.69 10.38 -15.96
C ASP A 144 -16.76 11.21 -15.06
N LEU A 145 -16.72 10.91 -13.76
CA LEU A 145 -15.84 11.58 -12.80
C LEU A 145 -14.36 11.26 -13.01
N ALA A 146 -14.04 10.13 -13.65
CA ALA A 146 -12.66 9.65 -13.84
C ALA A 146 -12.08 10.00 -15.21
N ARG A 147 -12.90 10.24 -16.24
CA ARG A 147 -12.45 10.38 -17.65
C ARG A 147 -11.30 11.37 -17.85
N ASP A 148 -11.35 12.51 -17.16
CA ASP A 148 -10.39 13.60 -17.39
C ASP A 148 -9.14 13.52 -16.50
N VAL A 149 -9.10 12.59 -15.55
CA VAL A 149 -8.01 12.46 -14.56
C VAL A 149 -7.19 11.18 -14.72
N LEU A 150 -7.62 10.25 -15.57
CA LEU A 150 -6.86 9.02 -15.81
C LEU A 150 -5.63 9.28 -16.68
N PRO A 151 -4.52 8.55 -16.43
CA PRO A 151 -3.34 8.63 -17.27
C PRO A 151 -3.61 8.27 -18.73
N LYS A 152 -2.83 8.86 -19.64
CA LYS A 152 -2.86 8.49 -21.06
C LYS A 152 -2.47 7.01 -21.21
N GLY A 153 -3.33 6.21 -21.85
CA GLY A 153 -3.14 4.76 -22.03
C GLY A 153 -3.67 3.89 -20.88
N ASP A 154 -4.42 4.46 -19.93
CA ASP A 154 -5.20 3.66 -18.98
C ASP A 154 -6.22 2.78 -19.73
N PRO A 155 -6.34 1.47 -19.43
CA PRO A 155 -7.29 0.58 -20.10
C PRO A 155 -8.77 0.97 -19.94
N ALA A 156 -9.10 1.91 -19.06
CA ALA A 156 -10.45 2.47 -18.95
C ALA A 156 -10.76 3.55 -20.00
N ASN A 157 -9.75 4.06 -20.71
CA ASN A 157 -9.89 5.04 -21.79
C ASN A 157 -10.12 4.39 -23.18
N ASP A 158 -9.95 3.06 -23.28
CA ASP A 158 -10.23 2.26 -24.48
C ASP A 158 -11.72 1.88 -24.58
#